data_AF-M8B1Z3-F1
#
_entry.id   AF-M8B1Z3-F1
#
_cell.length_a   1.000
_cell.length_b   1.000
_cell.length_c   1.000
_cell.angle_alpha   90.00
_cell.angle_beta   90.00
_cell.angle_gamma   90.00
#
_symmetry.space_group_name_H-M   'P 1'
#
loop_
_entity.id
_entity.type
_entity.pdbx_description
1 polymer ?
#
loop_
_entity_poly.entity_id
_entity_poly.type
_entity_poly.pdbx_seq_one_letter_code
_entity_poly.pdbx_strand_id
1 'polypeptide(L)'
;MITTLDGVRDETGASACPWAVWTRAWTAEENRHGDVLNKYMYLSGRVDMRMVEKTVQYLIGSGMDPRTENNPYLGFVYTSFQERATAVSHGNTARLARAHGDDVLARTCGTIAADEKRHETAYSRINLYEDGSLLNNGETGTV
;
A
#
# COMPACT_ATOMS: atom_id res chain seq x y z
N MET A 1 -0.06 -6.29 -10.21
CA MET A 1 -1.44 -6.47 -9.72
C MET A 1 -2.33 -5.31 -10.15
N ILE A 2 -2.13 -4.06 -9.69
CA ILE A 2 -3.04 -2.95 -10.07
C ILE A 2 -3.10 -2.73 -11.59
N THR A 3 -1.97 -2.90 -12.29
CA THR A 3 -1.89 -2.80 -13.76
C THR A 3 -2.59 -3.93 -14.53
N THR A 4 -3.16 -4.93 -13.84
CA THR A 4 -3.96 -5.98 -14.48
C THR A 4 -5.46 -5.72 -14.35
N LEU A 5 -5.89 -4.71 -13.59
CA LEU A 5 -7.31 -4.45 -13.34
C LEU A 5 -7.95 -3.74 -14.53
N ASP A 6 -9.06 -4.29 -15.03
CA ASP A 6 -9.77 -3.76 -16.17
C ASP A 6 -10.36 -2.37 -15.86
N GLY A 7 -10.34 -1.48 -16.85
CA GLY A 7 -10.84 -0.10 -16.72
C GLY A 7 -9.92 0.87 -15.98
N VAL A 8 -8.94 0.39 -15.21
CA VAL A 8 -8.04 1.23 -14.39
C VAL A 8 -6.55 1.03 -14.67
N ARG A 9 -6.18 0.00 -15.45
CA ARG A 9 -4.78 -0.27 -15.82
C ARG A 9 -4.14 0.86 -16.64
N ASP A 10 -2.82 0.96 -16.53
CA ASP A 10 -2.00 1.85 -17.34
C ASP A 10 -1.68 1.18 -18.69
N GLU A 11 -2.32 1.65 -19.76
CA GLU A 11 -2.18 1.08 -21.11
C GLU A 11 -0.81 1.34 -21.76
N THR A 12 -0.06 2.33 -21.30
CA THR A 12 1.20 2.76 -21.96
C THR A 12 2.40 2.80 -21.03
N GLY A 13 2.20 2.61 -19.72
CA GLY A 13 3.20 2.86 -18.69
C GLY A 13 3.41 4.34 -18.38
N ALA A 14 2.71 5.23 -19.09
CA ALA A 14 2.76 6.68 -18.91
C ALA A 14 1.40 7.33 -19.21
N SER A 15 0.30 6.58 -19.13
CA SER A 15 -1.03 7.12 -19.42
C SER A 15 -1.35 8.29 -18.50
N ALA A 16 -2.01 9.32 -19.05
CA ALA A 16 -2.46 10.49 -18.31
C ALA A 16 -3.77 10.25 -17.55
N CYS A 17 -4.40 9.07 -17.69
CA CYS A 17 -5.63 8.79 -16.96
C CYS A 17 -5.38 8.82 -15.43
N PRO A 18 -6.33 9.31 -14.63
CA PRO A 18 -6.14 9.45 -13.18
C PRO A 18 -5.75 8.14 -12.48
N TRP A 19 -6.29 7.01 -12.94
CA TRP A 19 -5.96 5.68 -12.42
C TRP A 19 -4.50 5.29 -12.64
N ALA A 20 -3.96 5.55 -13.83
CA ALA A 20 -2.56 5.29 -14.13
C ALA A 20 -1.63 6.24 -13.37
N VAL A 21 -2.00 7.53 -13.26
CA VAL A 21 -1.27 8.51 -12.45
C VAL A 21 -1.21 8.07 -10.99
N TRP A 22 -2.34 7.66 -10.41
CA TRP A 22 -2.39 7.12 -9.06
C TRP A 22 -1.50 5.88 -8.90
N THR A 23 -1.63 4.91 -9.80
CA THR A 23 -0.86 3.65 -9.74
C THR A 23 0.65 3.91 -9.72
N ARG A 24 1.14 4.82 -10.58
CA ARG A 24 2.56 5.19 -10.61
C ARG A 24 2.99 5.97 -9.38
N ALA A 25 2.18 6.92 -8.90
CA ALA A 25 2.48 7.70 -7.72
C ALA A 25 2.51 6.84 -6.44
N TRP A 26 1.50 5.99 -6.26
CA TRP A 26 1.45 5.00 -5.17
C TRP A 26 2.68 4.09 -5.21
N THR A 27 3.01 3.51 -6.37
CA THR A 27 4.21 2.64 -6.52
C THR A 27 5.50 3.39 -6.16
N ALA A 28 5.60 4.67 -6.50
CA ALA A 28 6.75 5.50 -6.14
C ALA A 28 6.82 5.79 -4.63
N GLU A 29 5.67 5.96 -3.97
CA GLU A 29 5.62 6.08 -2.51
C GLU A 29 6.06 4.78 -1.84
N GLU A 30 5.51 3.64 -2.27
CA GLU A 30 5.77 2.28 -1.77
C GLU A 30 7.24 1.86 -1.86
N ASN A 31 7.91 2.21 -2.97
CA ASN A 31 9.31 1.85 -3.17
C ASN A 31 10.21 2.33 -2.00
N ARG A 32 9.90 3.50 -1.42
CA ARG A 32 10.68 4.07 -0.32
C ARG A 32 10.59 3.23 0.95
N HIS A 33 9.49 2.49 1.16
CA HIS A 33 9.30 1.66 2.35
C HIS A 33 10.25 0.47 2.35
N GLY A 34 10.36 -0.24 1.22
CA GLY A 34 11.32 -1.33 1.03
C GLY A 34 12.76 -0.85 1.17
N ASP A 35 13.10 0.29 0.54
CA ASP A 35 14.44 0.87 0.58
C ASP A 35 14.91 1.20 2.00
N VAL A 36 14.05 1.86 2.80
CA VAL A 36 14.43 2.28 4.15
C VAL A 36 14.56 1.09 5.10
N LEU A 37 13.68 0.09 4.98
CA LEU A 37 13.73 -1.12 5.81
C LEU A 37 14.92 -2.01 5.42
N ASN A 38 15.22 -2.15 4.13
CA ASN A 38 16.39 -2.89 3.66
C ASN A 38 17.69 -2.29 4.22
N LYS A 39 17.87 -0.97 4.09
CA LYS A 39 19.05 -0.27 4.62
C LYS A 39 19.14 -0.35 6.14
N TYR A 40 18.01 -0.21 6.85
CA TYR A 40 17.98 -0.39 8.30
C TYR A 40 18.42 -1.81 8.70
N MET A 41 17.87 -2.84 8.07
CA MET A 41 18.23 -4.24 8.35
C MET A 41 19.71 -4.51 8.06
N TYR A 42 20.20 -4.05 6.90
CA TYR A 42 21.60 -4.18 6.51
C TYR A 42 22.54 -3.54 7.54
N LEU A 43 22.29 -2.28 7.91
CA LEU A 43 23.12 -1.53 8.85
C LEU A 43 22.99 -2.03 10.29
N SER A 44 21.87 -2.69 10.63
CA SER A 44 21.68 -3.23 11.98
C SER A 44 22.67 -4.36 12.30
N GLY A 45 23.14 -5.09 11.29
CA GLY A 45 23.97 -6.29 11.47
C GLY A 45 23.27 -7.44 12.21
N ARG A 46 21.94 -7.38 12.40
CA ARG A 46 21.16 -8.36 13.19
C ARG A 46 20.53 -9.48 12.37
N VAL A 47 20.58 -9.40 11.05
CA VAL A 47 19.95 -10.35 10.12
C VAL A 47 20.92 -10.80 9.04
N ASP A 48 20.76 -12.04 8.56
CA ASP A 48 21.51 -12.53 7.40
C ASP A 48 20.89 -11.97 6.11
N MET A 49 21.49 -10.88 5.60
CA MET A 49 21.00 -10.20 4.40
C MET A 49 21.02 -11.08 3.16
N ARG A 50 21.93 -12.07 3.06
CA ARG A 50 21.95 -13.00 1.93
C ARG A 50 20.67 -13.86 1.91
N MET A 51 20.19 -14.26 3.08
CA MET A 51 18.95 -15.02 3.19
C MET A 51 17.72 -14.15 2.92
N VAL A 52 17.74 -12.88 3.36
CA VAL A 52 16.68 -11.91 3.03
C VAL A 52 16.60 -11.68 1.52
N GLU A 53 17.72 -11.37 0.86
CA GLU A 53 17.79 -11.11 -0.58
C GLU A 53 17.39 -12.34 -1.40
N LYS A 54 17.84 -13.54 -1.02
CA LYS A 54 17.41 -14.79 -1.65
C LYS A 54 15.90 -14.99 -1.52
N THR A 55 15.33 -14.70 -0.36
CA THR A 55 13.88 -14.80 -0.12
C THR A 55 13.10 -13.81 -0.98
N VAL A 56 13.55 -12.56 -1.06
CA VAL A 56 12.94 -11.52 -1.92
C VAL A 56 13.01 -11.94 -3.39
N GLN A 57 14.14 -12.48 -3.85
CA GLN A 57 14.29 -12.97 -5.22
C GLN A 57 13.27 -14.07 -5.55
N TYR A 58 13.10 -15.05 -4.66
CA TYR A 58 12.08 -16.10 -4.85
C TYR A 58 10.66 -15.54 -4.81
N LEU A 59 10.37 -14.61 -3.91
CA LEU A 59 9.04 -14.00 -3.79
C LEU A 59 8.67 -13.26 -5.09
N ILE A 60 9.56 -12.41 -5.61
CA ILE A 60 9.32 -11.68 -6.87
C ILE A 60 9.16 -12.66 -8.04
N GLY A 61 10.02 -13.68 -8.12
CA GLY A 61 9.95 -14.70 -9.19
C GLY A 61 8.70 -15.57 -9.12
N SER A 62 8.16 -15.80 -7.92
CA SER A 62 6.91 -16.57 -7.73
C SER A 62 5.66 -15.74 -8.03
N GLY A 63 5.74 -14.42 -7.82
CA GLY A 63 4.60 -13.52 -7.92
C GLY A 63 3.55 -13.80 -6.84
N MET A 64 2.34 -13.31 -7.09
CA MET A 64 1.18 -13.50 -6.22
C MET A 64 -0.08 -13.55 -7.08
N ASP A 65 -0.98 -14.49 -6.77
CA ASP A 65 -2.35 -14.51 -7.28
C ASP A 65 -3.31 -14.06 -6.17
N PRO A 66 -3.78 -12.79 -6.20
CA PRO A 66 -4.73 -12.28 -5.21
C PRO A 66 -6.16 -12.74 -5.49
N ARG A 67 -6.41 -13.50 -6.57
CA ARG A 67 -7.75 -13.94 -7.01
C ARG A 67 -8.75 -12.81 -7.18
N THR A 68 -8.28 -11.69 -7.75
CA THR A 68 -9.11 -10.53 -8.05
C THR A 68 -9.71 -10.55 -9.45
N GLU A 69 -9.40 -11.58 -10.26
CA GLU A 69 -10.05 -11.83 -11.57
C GLU A 69 -10.02 -10.63 -12.53
N ASN A 70 -8.96 -9.81 -12.47
CA ASN A 70 -8.85 -8.54 -13.19
C ASN A 70 -9.97 -7.53 -12.87
N ASN A 71 -10.83 -7.82 -11.90
CA ASN A 71 -11.99 -7.02 -11.54
C ASN A 71 -11.56 -5.87 -10.60
N PRO A 72 -11.76 -4.60 -10.97
CA PRO A 72 -11.36 -3.45 -10.14
C PRO A 72 -12.08 -3.43 -8.78
N TYR A 73 -13.33 -3.87 -8.69
CA TYR A 73 -14.06 -3.96 -7.42
C TYR A 73 -13.35 -4.90 -6.44
N LEU A 74 -13.05 -6.13 -6.88
CA LEU A 74 -12.31 -7.10 -6.07
C LEU A 74 -10.90 -6.58 -5.75
N GLY A 75 -10.26 -5.94 -6.72
CA GLY A 75 -8.95 -5.30 -6.57
C GLY A 75 -8.92 -4.24 -5.47
N PHE A 76 -9.88 -3.31 -5.46
CA PHE A 76 -9.91 -2.21 -4.50
C PHE A 76 -10.41 -2.60 -3.11
N VAL A 77 -11.28 -3.61 -3.01
CA VAL A 77 -11.59 -4.25 -1.71
C VAL A 77 -10.34 -4.92 -1.15
N TYR A 78 -9.62 -5.67 -1.99
CA TYR A 78 -8.38 -6.33 -1.59
C TYR A 78 -7.31 -5.31 -1.14
N THR A 79 -7.05 -4.26 -1.91
CA THR A 79 -6.04 -3.25 -1.53
C THR A 79 -6.45 -2.49 -0.27
N SER A 80 -7.72 -2.10 -0.12
CA SER A 80 -8.18 -1.44 1.12
C SER A 80 -7.89 -2.26 2.37
N PHE A 81 -8.12 -3.58 2.29
CA PHE A 81 -7.83 -4.49 3.39
C PHE A 81 -6.32 -4.61 3.66
N GLN A 82 -5.52 -4.77 2.60
CA GLN A 82 -4.07 -4.92 2.73
C GLN A 82 -3.42 -3.66 3.32
N GLU A 83 -3.78 -2.47 2.84
CA GLU A 83 -3.24 -1.21 3.35
C GLU A 83 -3.58 -1.00 4.83
N ARG A 84 -4.78 -1.38 5.25
CA ARG A 84 -5.13 -1.37 6.67
C ARG A 84 -4.28 -2.36 7.46
N ALA A 85 -4.06 -3.56 6.92
CA ALA A 85 -3.26 -4.59 7.58
C ALA A 85 -1.80 -4.15 7.74
N THR A 86 -1.19 -3.52 6.74
CA THR A 86 0.17 -2.98 6.79
C THR A 86 0.26 -1.78 7.73
N ALA A 87 -0.71 -0.86 7.70
CA ALA A 87 -0.79 0.28 8.64
C ALA A 87 -0.77 -0.19 10.10
N VAL A 88 -1.60 -1.19 10.44
CA VAL A 88 -1.64 -1.78 11.79
C VAL A 88 -0.33 -2.48 12.13
N SER A 89 0.23 -3.24 11.20
CA SER A 89 1.47 -4.01 11.42
C SER A 89 2.68 -3.08 11.65
N HIS A 90 2.82 -2.03 10.84
CA HIS A 90 3.87 -1.03 10.99
C HIS A 90 3.67 -0.20 12.25
N GLY A 91 2.45 0.21 12.58
CA GLY A 91 2.15 0.93 13.83
C GLY A 91 2.47 0.11 15.09
N ASN A 92 2.17 -1.19 15.08
CA ASN A 92 2.55 -2.09 16.17
C ASN A 92 4.06 -2.27 16.29
N THR A 93 4.76 -2.48 15.18
CA THR A 93 6.22 -2.58 15.16
C THR A 93 6.87 -1.29 15.67
N ALA A 94 6.34 -0.12 15.30
CA ALA A 94 6.82 1.17 15.77
C ALA A 94 6.73 1.30 17.31
N ARG A 95 5.62 0.86 17.89
CA ARG A 95 5.39 0.88 19.34
C ARG A 95 6.31 -0.10 20.07
N LEU A 96 6.54 -1.28 19.51
CA LEU A 96 7.51 -2.26 20.04
C LEU A 96 8.94 -1.72 19.98
N ALA A 97 9.36 -1.17 18.85
CA ALA A 97 10.69 -0.58 18.68
C ALA A 97 10.96 0.51 19.73
N ARG A 98 9.99 1.40 19.95
CA ARG A 98 10.07 2.43 21.00
C ARG A 98 10.17 1.83 22.40
N ALA A 99 9.37 0.79 22.70
CA ALA A 99 9.43 0.11 24.01
C ALA A 99 10.80 -0.55 24.27
N HIS A 100 11.54 -0.91 23.22
CA HIS A 100 12.89 -1.44 23.29
C HIS A 100 13.99 -0.39 23.10
N GLY A 101 13.66 0.90 23.08
CA GLY A 101 14.63 2.00 23.00
C GLY A 101 15.18 2.27 21.60
N ASP A 102 14.59 1.71 20.53
CA ASP A 102 14.98 1.99 19.14
C ASP A 102 14.06 3.07 18.53
N ASP A 103 14.38 4.33 18.82
CA ASP A 103 13.64 5.48 18.31
C ASP A 103 13.74 5.65 16.79
N VAL A 104 14.83 5.18 16.17
CA VAL A 104 15.03 5.26 14.73
C VAL A 104 14.08 4.31 14.02
N LEU A 105 14.03 3.04 14.45
CA LEU A 105 13.09 2.07 13.91
C LEU A 105 11.64 2.47 14.21
N ALA A 106 11.38 2.97 15.42
CA ALA A 106 10.04 3.45 15.79
C ALA A 106 9.56 4.56 14.85
N ARG A 107 10.41 5.54 14.55
CA ARG A 107 10.08 6.61 13.60
C ARG A 107 9.92 6.08 12.18
N THR A 108 10.81 5.19 11.72
CA THR A 108 10.73 4.59 10.37
C THR A 108 9.41 3.85 10.18
N CYS A 109 9.04 2.94 11.09
CA CYS A 109 7.79 2.21 11.01
C CYS A 109 6.57 3.11 11.18
N GLY A 110 6.65 4.14 12.04
CA GLY A 110 5.57 5.12 12.20
C GLY A 110 5.31 5.95 10.93
N THR A 111 6.37 6.34 10.23
CA THR A 111 6.26 7.06 8.94
C THR A 111 5.64 6.18 7.87
N ILE A 112 6.08 4.91 7.75
CA ILE A 112 5.48 3.96 6.80
C ILE A 112 3.99 3.79 7.12
N ALA A 113 3.63 3.52 8.38
CA ALA A 113 2.22 3.37 8.78
C ALA A 113 1.33 4.58 8.45
N ALA A 114 1.91 5.79 8.43
CA ALA A 114 1.19 7.00 8.03
C ALA A 114 0.92 7.06 6.52
N ASP A 115 1.84 6.56 5.70
CA ASP A 115 1.64 6.39 4.26
C ASP A 115 0.53 5.36 4.00
N GLU A 116 0.61 4.18 4.63
CA GLU A 116 -0.40 3.11 4.47
C GLU A 116 -1.81 3.60 4.81
N LYS A 117 -1.94 4.42 5.86
CA LYS A 117 -3.24 4.98 6.25
C LYS A 117 -3.80 5.96 5.20
N ARG A 118 -2.94 6.70 4.50
CA ARG A 118 -3.38 7.56 3.37
C ARG A 118 -3.83 6.70 2.20
N HIS A 119 -3.13 5.61 1.91
CA HIS A 119 -3.50 4.66 0.85
C HIS A 119 -4.80 3.92 1.17
N GLU A 120 -4.96 3.40 2.40
CA GLU A 120 -6.20 2.81 2.91
C GLU A 120 -7.38 3.77 2.71
N THR A 121 -7.20 5.05 3.08
CA THR A 121 -8.25 6.06 2.94
C THR A 121 -8.61 6.29 1.47
N ALA A 122 -7.63 6.32 0.57
CA ALA A 122 -7.87 6.49 -0.86
C ALA A 122 -8.66 5.29 -1.44
N TYR A 123 -8.23 4.05 -1.18
CA TYR A 123 -8.93 2.86 -1.68
C TYR A 123 -10.31 2.67 -1.05
N SER A 124 -10.46 2.96 0.25
CA SER A 124 -11.76 2.87 0.92
C SER A 124 -12.77 3.86 0.35
N ARG A 125 -12.33 5.06 -0.04
CA ARG A 125 -13.21 6.04 -0.70
C ARG A 125 -13.69 5.55 -2.06
N ILE A 126 -12.83 4.91 -2.86
CA ILE A 126 -13.21 4.35 -4.16
C ILE A 126 -14.37 3.34 -3.99
N ASN A 127 -14.29 2.46 -2.99
CA ASN A 127 -15.34 1.47 -2.71
C ASN A 127 -16.68 2.11 -2.30
N LEU A 128 -16.65 3.26 -1.59
CA LEU A 128 -17.86 3.95 -1.14
C LEU A 128 -18.60 4.68 -2.28
N TYR A 129 -17.90 5.07 -3.35
CA TYR A 129 -18.53 5.67 -4.52
C TYR A 129 -19.26 4.64 -5.40
N GLU A 130 -18.80 3.39 -5.43
CA GLU A 130 -19.46 2.31 -6.18
C GLU A 130 -20.73 1.77 -5.49
N ASP A 131 -20.82 1.86 -4.16
CA ASP A 131 -22.00 1.44 -3.37
C ASP A 131 -23.16 2.48 -3.36
N GLY A 132 -22.99 3.63 -4.04
CA GLY A 132 -24.05 4.65 -4.16
C GLY A 132 -24.47 5.34 -2.85
N SER A 133 -23.85 5.00 -1.71
CA SER A 133 -24.22 5.49 -0.37
C SER A 133 -23.92 6.98 -0.13
N LEU A 134 -23.21 7.64 -1.06
CA LEU A 134 -23.01 9.11 -1.07
C LEU A 134 -23.87 9.87 -2.10
N LEU A 135 -24.63 9.19 -2.96
CA LEU A 135 -25.58 9.85 -3.87
C LEU A 135 -26.88 10.27 -3.18
N ASN A 136 -27.12 9.81 -1.94
CA ASN A 136 -28.37 10.05 -1.21
C ASN A 136 -28.34 11.21 -0.18
N ASN A 137 -27.25 11.99 -0.11
CA ASN A 137 -27.15 13.15 0.79
C ASN A 137 -27.15 14.50 0.05
N GLY A 138 -27.67 14.53 -1.19
CA GLY A 138 -27.67 15.70 -2.07
C GLY A 138 -29.01 16.43 -2.23
N GLU A 139 -30.08 16.03 -1.54
CA GLU A 139 -31.33 16.80 -1.50
C GLU A 139 -31.52 17.46 -0.12
N THR A 140 -31.16 18.73 -0.03
CA THR A 140 -31.91 19.85 0.59
C THR A 140 -30.96 21.01 0.94
N GLY A 141 -31.03 22.09 0.17
CA GLY A 141 -30.31 23.32 0.47
C GLY A 141 -30.32 24.34 -0.66
N THR A 142 -31.45 25.03 -0.81
CA THR A 142 -31.56 26.39 -1.38
C THR A 142 -30.39 27.28 -0.90
N VAL A 143 -29.67 28.07 -1.70
CA VAL A 143 -30.03 29.13 -2.68
C VAL A 143 -28.97 29.17 -3.78
#